data_AF-A0A518JVD4-F1
#
_entry.id   AF-A0A518JVD4-F1
#
_cell.length_a   1.000
_cell.length_b   1.000
_cell.length_c   1.000
_cell.angle_alpha   90.00
_cell.angle_beta   90.00
_cell.angle_gamma   90.00
#
_symmetry.space_group_name_H-M   'P 1'
#
loop_
_entity.id
_entity.type
_entity.pdbx_description
1 polymer ?
#
loop_
_entity_poly.entity_id
_entity_poly.type
_entity_poly.pdbx_seq_one_letter_code
_entity_poly.pdbx_strand_id
1 'polypeptide(L)'
;MIFRRCALIALLVISGVTAQAETWTTLNGQQFDAVFRGMWGNAAIFERADGKRAAITLLNMQAESRIRLEKLNQEVEARRAQRVKALRQQATAAAVPDTTADVASGDAASLPAMVDYQPMSDAMDLKQTVTHLLNQSASGLIRAYWDALPASYQSDIDQLRSELTGKIPASTWDARIGLLNKLFLTLQQKEGLLMGSSMLASFPGPTKDSIRAGLSPLVDQMVAILERGQLSHASVASTEMASLLATVSPELSGPLRNLAEMSKALGGPVPNIDQMQIEQTDDEHGTVTDSAAGETSQWSRVETRWISDAISADWSSNLQATGGQIESFMGEGFDEKAMQLSTVLDGLMAAQDQQAFDAVIFQVVLQMGPMLKQFGVAPAMPGGF
;
A
#
# COMPACT_ATOMS: atom_id res chain seq x y z
N MET A 1 -7.97 4.88 10.16
CA MET A 1 -7.45 4.30 8.90
C MET A 1 -6.96 5.33 7.86
N ILE A 2 -7.33 6.61 7.95
CA ILE A 2 -6.95 7.66 6.97
C ILE A 2 -5.42 7.93 6.94
N PHE A 3 -4.77 8.02 8.11
CA PHE A 3 -3.31 8.14 8.21
C PHE A 3 -2.57 6.81 8.05
N ARG A 4 -3.16 5.69 8.48
CA ARG A 4 -2.61 4.35 8.17
C ARG A 4 -2.51 4.14 6.66
N ARG A 5 -3.42 4.71 5.86
CA ARG A 5 -3.48 4.65 4.39
C ARG A 5 -2.47 5.55 3.67
N CYS A 6 -2.02 6.65 4.28
CA CYS A 6 -0.91 7.45 3.75
C CYS A 6 0.47 6.97 4.25
N ALA A 7 0.55 6.39 5.43
CA ALA A 7 1.70 5.57 5.83
C ALA A 7 1.80 4.25 5.02
N LEU A 8 0.73 3.87 4.30
CA LEU A 8 0.54 2.59 3.58
C LEU A 8 1.01 2.57 2.13
N ILE A 9 1.33 3.73 1.53
CA ILE A 9 2.08 3.72 0.27
C ILE A 9 3.56 3.41 0.55
N ALA A 10 3.99 3.46 1.82
CA ALA A 10 5.29 2.98 2.28
C ALA A 10 5.25 1.72 3.17
N LEU A 11 4.13 1.38 3.84
CA LEU A 11 4.16 0.29 4.83
C LEU A 11 2.77 -0.30 5.16
N LEU A 12 2.44 -1.48 4.61
CA LEU A 12 1.60 -2.44 5.35
C LEU A 12 1.74 -3.87 4.84
N VAL A 13 2.36 -4.67 5.70
CA VAL A 13 2.28 -6.13 5.77
C VAL A 13 1.89 -6.45 7.22
N ILE A 14 0.95 -7.40 7.38
CA ILE A 14 0.55 -8.14 8.59
C ILE A 14 -0.54 -7.54 9.50
N SER A 15 -1.69 -8.20 9.47
CA SER A 15 -2.43 -8.57 10.68
C SER A 15 -3.02 -9.97 10.45
N GLY A 16 -2.51 -10.97 11.16
CA GLY A 16 -2.90 -12.38 11.00
C GLY A 16 -3.52 -12.94 12.26
N VAL A 17 -4.75 -13.48 12.14
CA VAL A 17 -5.40 -14.31 13.17
C VAL A 17 -4.51 -15.50 13.51
N THR A 18 -4.36 -15.80 14.80
CA THR A 18 -3.59 -16.94 15.31
C THR A 18 -4.32 -18.25 15.03
N ALA A 19 -3.93 -18.95 13.97
CA ALA A 19 -4.20 -20.38 13.85
C ALA A 19 -3.10 -21.13 14.62
N GLN A 20 -3.43 -22.26 15.22
CA GLN A 20 -2.47 -23.05 16.00
C GLN A 20 -1.53 -23.83 15.08
N ALA A 21 -0.28 -23.97 15.50
CA ALA A 21 0.72 -24.73 14.73
C ALA A 21 0.40 -26.23 14.81
N GLU A 22 0.37 -26.90 13.66
CA GLU A 22 0.27 -28.36 13.52
C GLU A 22 1.65 -28.91 13.09
N THR A 23 1.95 -30.17 13.41
CA THR A 23 3.18 -30.85 12.94
C THR A 23 2.96 -31.43 11.55
N TRP A 24 3.86 -31.12 10.63
CA TRP A 24 3.80 -31.51 9.22
C TRP A 24 5.01 -32.37 8.85
N THR A 25 4.81 -33.35 7.97
CA THR A 25 5.87 -34.27 7.55
C THR A 25 6.14 -34.19 6.05
N THR A 26 7.41 -34.00 5.70
CA THR A 26 7.89 -33.99 4.32
C THR A 26 8.22 -35.41 3.83
N LEU A 27 8.41 -35.58 2.52
CA LEU A 27 8.63 -36.88 1.88
C LEU A 27 9.93 -37.57 2.35
N ASN A 28 10.93 -36.80 2.77
CA ASN A 28 12.18 -37.33 3.34
C ASN A 28 12.07 -37.68 4.83
N GLY A 29 10.87 -37.58 5.43
CA GLY A 29 10.61 -37.86 6.83
C GLY A 29 10.91 -36.70 7.79
N GLN A 30 11.31 -35.52 7.31
CA GLN A 30 11.50 -34.36 8.19
C GLN A 30 10.17 -33.81 8.66
N GLN A 31 10.05 -33.64 9.98
CA GLN A 31 8.90 -33.05 10.66
C GLN A 31 9.15 -31.58 11.00
N PHE A 32 8.11 -30.75 10.94
CA PHE A 32 8.18 -29.35 11.35
C PHE A 32 6.82 -28.85 11.85
N ASP A 33 6.83 -27.99 12.87
CA ASP A 33 5.63 -27.34 13.38
C ASP A 33 5.37 -26.03 12.64
N ALA A 34 4.17 -25.93 12.08
CA ALA A 34 3.73 -24.72 11.40
C ALA A 34 2.21 -24.60 11.31
N VAL A 35 1.75 -23.38 11.17
CA VAL A 35 0.38 -23.01 10.91
C VAL A 35 0.14 -23.04 9.40
N PHE A 36 -0.82 -23.84 8.93
CA PHE A 36 -1.22 -23.79 7.52
C PHE A 36 -1.98 -22.48 7.23
N ARG A 37 -1.55 -21.75 6.18
CA ARG A 37 -2.14 -20.45 5.79
C ARG A 37 -2.94 -20.50 4.49
N GLY A 38 -2.68 -21.48 3.62
CA GLY A 38 -3.40 -21.67 2.37
C GLY A 38 -2.57 -22.39 1.31
N MET A 39 -3.20 -22.65 0.17
CA MET A 39 -2.54 -23.23 -1.02
C MET A 39 -2.15 -22.14 -2.03
N TRP A 40 -1.04 -22.35 -2.72
CA TRP A 40 -0.63 -21.61 -3.91
C TRP A 40 -0.24 -22.61 -5.00
N GLY A 41 -1.08 -22.76 -6.02
CA GLY A 41 -0.91 -23.81 -7.04
C GLY A 41 -0.79 -25.19 -6.38
N ASN A 42 0.33 -25.89 -6.62
CA ASN A 42 0.63 -27.19 -6.03
C ASN A 42 1.47 -27.12 -4.73
N ALA A 43 1.61 -25.96 -4.10
CA ALA A 43 2.36 -25.78 -2.86
C ALA A 43 1.47 -25.34 -1.69
N ALA A 44 1.73 -25.90 -0.52
CA ALA A 44 1.13 -25.47 0.74
C ALA A 44 2.00 -24.39 1.39
N ILE A 45 1.35 -23.33 1.88
CA ILE A 45 1.99 -22.23 2.59
C ILE A 45 1.83 -22.44 4.09
N PHE A 46 2.97 -22.54 4.76
CA PHE A 46 3.09 -22.75 6.19
C PHE A 46 3.73 -21.54 6.86
N GLU A 47 3.32 -21.24 8.09
CA GLU A 47 3.93 -20.21 8.93
C GLU A 47 4.42 -20.85 10.23
N ARG A 48 5.72 -20.85 10.45
CA ARG A 48 6.35 -21.45 11.63
C ARG A 48 6.23 -20.53 12.84
N ALA A 49 6.51 -21.05 14.03
CA ALA A 49 6.43 -20.29 15.29
C ALA A 49 7.35 -19.05 15.32
N ASP A 50 8.43 -19.04 14.54
CA ASP A 50 9.34 -17.89 14.37
C ASP A 50 8.80 -16.84 13.39
N GLY A 51 7.55 -16.98 12.95
CA GLY A 51 6.91 -16.12 11.96
C GLY A 51 7.37 -16.35 10.52
N LYS A 52 8.36 -17.23 10.28
CA LYS A 52 8.85 -17.50 8.93
C LYS A 52 7.85 -18.33 8.16
N ARG A 53 7.65 -17.96 6.90
CA ARG A 53 6.79 -18.71 5.99
C ARG A 53 7.58 -19.62 5.07
N ALA A 54 7.09 -20.85 4.90
CA ALA A 54 7.65 -21.84 4.00
C ALA A 54 6.59 -22.28 3.00
N ALA A 55 6.96 -22.30 1.72
CA ALA A 55 6.15 -22.92 0.67
C ALA A 55 6.73 -24.32 0.41
N ILE A 56 5.92 -25.35 0.62
CA ILE A 56 6.33 -26.75 0.38
C ILE A 56 5.39 -27.33 -0.67
N THR A 57 5.97 -27.76 -1.79
CA THR A 57 5.24 -28.45 -2.86
C THR A 57 4.61 -29.72 -2.29
N LEU A 58 3.34 -29.99 -2.61
CA LEU A 58 2.60 -31.18 -2.19
C LEU A 58 3.37 -32.47 -2.49
N LEU A 59 4.06 -32.54 -3.64
CA LEU A 59 4.88 -33.69 -4.05
C LEU A 59 6.02 -33.99 -3.06
N ASN A 60 6.49 -32.98 -2.34
CA ASN A 60 7.53 -33.11 -1.32
C ASN A 60 6.95 -33.36 0.08
N MET A 61 5.66 -33.64 0.20
CA MET A 61 4.98 -33.97 1.45
C MET A 61 4.57 -35.43 1.52
N GLN A 62 4.62 -35.99 2.73
CA GLN A 62 4.13 -37.34 2.97
C GLN A 62 2.63 -37.42 2.66
N ALA A 63 2.15 -38.60 2.25
CA ALA A 63 0.76 -38.81 1.84
C ALA A 63 -0.26 -38.32 2.88
N GLU A 64 -0.02 -38.58 4.17
CA GLU A 64 -0.91 -38.16 5.26
C GLU A 64 -1.01 -36.64 5.38
N SER A 65 0.12 -35.92 5.30
CA SER A 65 0.13 -34.46 5.33
C SER A 65 -0.53 -33.85 4.10
N ARG A 66 -0.43 -34.48 2.91
CA ARG A 66 -1.16 -34.04 1.70
C ARG A 66 -2.67 -34.13 1.87
N ILE A 67 -3.17 -35.27 2.33
CA ILE A 67 -4.61 -35.49 2.57
C ILE A 67 -5.13 -34.46 3.60
N ARG A 68 -4.35 -34.19 4.65
CA ARG A 68 -4.67 -33.19 5.66
C ARG A 68 -4.73 -31.78 5.08
N LEU A 69 -3.77 -31.41 4.22
CA LEU A 69 -3.73 -30.13 3.52
C LEU A 69 -4.92 -29.92 2.60
N GLU A 70 -5.30 -30.94 1.82
CA GLU A 70 -6.46 -30.86 0.94
C GLU A 70 -7.74 -30.60 1.74
N LYS A 71 -7.91 -31.31 2.87
CA LYS A 71 -9.04 -31.10 3.79
C LYS A 71 -9.04 -29.69 4.39
N LEU A 72 -7.89 -29.21 4.88
CA LEU A 72 -7.76 -27.85 5.42
C LEU A 72 -8.02 -26.78 4.36
N ASN A 73 -7.57 -26.99 3.12
CA ASN A 73 -7.84 -26.07 2.04
C ASN A 73 -9.34 -26.00 1.74
N GLN A 74 -10.02 -27.14 1.66
CA GLN A 74 -11.48 -27.19 1.51
C GLN A 74 -12.21 -26.48 2.66
N GLU A 75 -11.75 -26.66 3.91
CA GLU A 75 -12.32 -25.98 5.07
C GLU A 75 -12.11 -24.46 5.02
N VAL A 76 -10.92 -24.01 4.61
CA VAL A 76 -10.59 -22.58 4.45
C VAL A 76 -11.41 -21.95 3.32
N GLU A 77 -11.53 -22.62 2.18
CA GLU A 77 -12.35 -22.18 1.05
C GLU A 77 -13.83 -22.13 1.43
N ALA A 78 -14.35 -23.14 2.11
CA ALA A 78 -15.73 -23.15 2.59
C ALA A 78 -16.00 -22.00 3.57
N ARG A 79 -15.09 -21.73 4.52
CA ARG A 79 -15.20 -20.58 5.44
C ARG A 79 -15.16 -19.24 4.71
N ARG A 80 -14.27 -19.10 3.71
CA ARG A 80 -14.21 -17.89 2.87
C ARG A 80 -15.51 -17.69 2.10
N ALA A 81 -16.04 -18.75 1.46
CA ALA A 81 -17.30 -18.71 0.75
C ALA A 81 -18.47 -18.36 1.67
N GLN A 82 -18.52 -18.93 2.88
CA GLN A 82 -19.52 -18.58 3.89
C GLN A 82 -19.42 -17.13 4.35
N ARG A 83 -18.21 -16.61 4.58
CA ARG A 83 -18.00 -15.20 4.96
C ARG A 83 -18.41 -14.26 3.82
N VAL A 84 -18.06 -14.56 2.58
CA VAL A 84 -18.51 -13.80 1.39
C VAL A 84 -20.04 -13.82 1.28
N LYS A 85 -20.66 -14.98 1.49
CA LYS A 85 -22.12 -15.12 1.48
C LYS A 85 -22.78 -14.31 2.60
N ALA A 86 -22.24 -14.37 3.82
CA ALA A 86 -22.73 -13.60 4.96
C ALA A 86 -22.61 -12.09 4.70
N LEU A 87 -21.48 -11.62 4.18
CA LEU A 87 -21.28 -10.22 3.81
C LEU A 87 -22.24 -9.77 2.70
N ARG A 88 -22.49 -10.61 1.69
CA ARG A 88 -23.49 -10.33 0.65
C ARG A 88 -24.90 -10.28 1.22
N GLN A 89 -25.27 -11.22 2.09
CA GLN A 89 -26.59 -11.24 2.73
C GLN A 89 -26.77 -10.06 3.68
N GLN A 90 -25.73 -9.62 4.37
CA GLN A 90 -25.75 -8.43 5.21
C GLN A 90 -25.89 -7.16 4.36
N ALA A 91 -25.24 -7.10 3.19
CA ALA A 91 -25.42 -6.02 2.22
C ALA A 91 -26.83 -6.00 1.61
N THR A 92 -27.43 -7.18 1.34
CA THR A 92 -28.81 -7.28 0.84
C THR A 92 -29.85 -7.02 1.94
N ALA A 93 -29.60 -7.40 3.18
CA ALA A 93 -30.49 -7.12 4.31
C ALA A 93 -30.43 -5.65 4.76
N ALA A 94 -29.32 -4.97 4.49
CA ALA A 94 -29.20 -3.51 4.65
C ALA A 94 -29.86 -2.73 3.50
N ALA A 95 -30.32 -3.38 2.43
CA ALA A 95 -31.18 -2.77 1.43
C ALA A 95 -32.63 -2.74 1.96
N VAL A 96 -33.01 -1.63 2.56
CA VAL A 96 -34.36 -1.35 3.06
C VAL A 96 -35.36 -1.35 1.89
N PRO A 97 -36.57 -1.93 2.03
CA PRO A 97 -37.62 -1.74 1.04
C PRO A 97 -38.21 -0.33 1.16
N ASP A 98 -38.02 0.41 0.07
CA ASP A 98 -38.77 1.54 -0.46
C ASP A 98 -39.94 2.08 0.41
N THR A 99 -39.68 3.21 1.07
CA THR A 99 -40.72 4.16 1.46
C THR A 99 -40.33 5.52 0.91
N THR A 100 -40.81 5.78 -0.32
CA THR A 100 -41.09 7.07 -0.95
C THR A 100 -40.75 8.31 -0.10
N ALA A 101 -39.49 8.75 -0.18
CA ALA A 101 -39.11 10.13 0.05
C ALA A 101 -37.99 10.45 -0.94
N ASP A 102 -38.26 11.47 -1.75
CA ASP A 102 -37.47 11.99 -2.85
C ASP A 102 -36.06 12.39 -2.33
N VAL A 103 -35.11 11.46 -2.37
CA VAL A 103 -33.69 11.72 -2.10
C VAL A 103 -32.90 11.11 -3.25
N ALA A 104 -32.17 11.99 -3.92
CA ALA A 104 -31.36 11.72 -5.10
C ALA A 104 -30.64 10.37 -5.01
N SER A 105 -30.81 9.59 -6.08
CA SER A 105 -30.04 8.39 -6.39
C SER A 105 -28.54 8.74 -6.41
N GLY A 106 -27.88 8.55 -5.27
CA GLY A 106 -26.43 8.58 -5.18
C GLY A 106 -25.88 7.24 -5.64
N ASP A 107 -25.57 7.11 -6.92
CA ASP A 107 -24.74 6.04 -7.42
C ASP A 107 -23.42 6.03 -6.62
N ALA A 108 -23.23 5.02 -5.77
CA ALA A 108 -21.94 4.74 -5.11
C ALA A 108 -20.82 4.35 -6.10
N ALA A 109 -21.02 4.58 -7.41
CA ALA A 109 -20.21 4.09 -8.51
C ALA A 109 -18.97 4.96 -8.81
N SER A 110 -18.92 6.24 -8.43
CA SER A 110 -17.76 7.12 -8.68
C SER A 110 -17.20 7.74 -7.39
N LEU A 111 -15.89 8.03 -7.33
CA LEU A 111 -15.37 8.89 -6.26
C LEU A 111 -16.06 10.27 -6.29
N PRO A 112 -16.13 10.98 -5.15
CA PRO A 112 -16.62 12.36 -5.09
C PRO A 112 -15.94 13.25 -6.13
N ALA A 113 -16.58 14.31 -6.61
CA ALA A 113 -15.94 15.24 -7.55
C ALA A 113 -14.59 15.76 -7.01
N MET A 114 -13.63 16.02 -7.90
CA MET A 114 -12.37 16.65 -7.50
C MET A 114 -12.65 17.99 -6.83
N VAL A 115 -12.08 18.18 -5.64
CA VAL A 115 -12.13 19.45 -4.93
C VAL A 115 -10.77 20.14 -5.01
N ASP A 116 -10.79 21.46 -5.11
CA ASP A 116 -9.57 22.25 -4.91
C ASP A 116 -9.07 22.08 -3.48
N TYR A 117 -7.76 22.24 -3.31
CA TYR A 117 -7.16 22.20 -1.99
C TYR A 117 -7.75 23.31 -1.10
N GLN A 118 -8.19 22.90 0.08
CA GLN A 118 -8.69 23.79 1.12
C GLN A 118 -7.74 23.69 2.32
N PRO A 119 -7.19 24.80 2.82
CA PRO A 119 -6.44 24.78 4.07
C PRO A 119 -7.30 24.32 5.25
N MET A 120 -6.68 23.60 6.19
CA MET A 120 -7.35 23.20 7.42
C MET A 120 -7.46 24.38 8.40
N SER A 121 -8.58 24.46 9.11
CA SER A 121 -8.81 25.49 10.14
C SER A 121 -8.57 24.92 11.54
N ASP A 122 -7.99 25.73 12.43
CA ASP A 122 -7.72 25.36 13.82
C ASP A 122 -8.98 25.14 14.68
N ALA A 123 -10.12 25.62 14.21
CA ALA A 123 -11.40 25.49 14.91
C ALA A 123 -12.21 24.26 14.49
N MET A 124 -11.68 23.37 13.65
CA MET A 124 -12.42 22.19 13.18
C MET A 124 -12.72 21.23 14.33
N ASP A 125 -13.99 20.82 14.44
CA ASP A 125 -14.39 19.70 15.30
C ASP A 125 -13.92 18.35 14.71
N LEU A 126 -14.11 17.24 15.44
CA LEU A 126 -13.64 15.93 14.98
C LEU A 126 -14.30 15.51 13.67
N LYS A 127 -15.61 15.75 13.51
CA LYS A 127 -16.36 15.39 12.32
C LYS A 127 -15.88 16.20 11.11
N GLN A 128 -15.71 17.51 11.28
CA GLN A 128 -15.18 18.41 10.25
C GLN A 128 -13.77 17.99 9.84
N THR A 129 -12.92 17.62 10.80
CA THR A 129 -11.56 17.13 10.53
C THR A 129 -11.56 15.87 9.67
N VAL A 130 -12.31 14.83 10.09
CA VAL A 130 -12.41 13.57 9.35
C VAL A 130 -13.02 13.79 7.96
N THR A 131 -14.06 14.63 7.86
CA THR A 131 -14.70 14.99 6.59
C THR A 131 -13.71 15.67 5.65
N HIS A 132 -12.96 16.64 6.16
CA HIS A 132 -11.98 17.38 5.40
C HIS A 132 -10.90 16.45 4.83
N LEU A 133 -10.31 15.60 5.68
CA LEU A 133 -9.30 14.64 5.26
C LEU A 133 -9.82 13.65 4.22
N LEU A 134 -11.05 13.15 4.38
CA LEU A 134 -11.66 12.24 3.40
C LEU A 134 -11.88 12.91 2.05
N ASN A 135 -12.42 14.14 2.02
CA ASN A 135 -12.68 14.86 0.78
C ASN A 135 -11.39 15.22 0.04
N GLN A 136 -10.39 15.73 0.76
CA GLN A 136 -9.10 16.11 0.18
C GLN A 136 -8.32 14.88 -0.31
N SER A 137 -8.32 13.78 0.46
CA SER A 137 -7.66 12.53 0.06
C SER A 137 -8.33 11.82 -1.12
N ALA A 138 -9.66 11.88 -1.22
CA ALA A 138 -10.39 11.39 -2.40
C ALA A 138 -10.05 12.17 -3.69
N SER A 139 -9.49 13.38 -3.53
CA SER A 139 -8.95 14.18 -4.64
C SER A 139 -7.44 14.00 -4.82
N GLY A 140 -6.79 13.10 -4.07
CA GLY A 140 -5.35 12.87 -4.15
C GLY A 140 -4.48 13.97 -3.52
N LEU A 141 -5.06 14.85 -2.71
CA LEU A 141 -4.36 16.00 -2.13
C LEU A 141 -3.64 15.59 -0.83
N ILE A 142 -2.42 15.06 -0.99
CA ILE A 142 -1.58 14.59 0.12
C ILE A 142 -1.21 15.70 1.12
N ARG A 143 -1.21 16.97 0.70
CA ARG A 143 -0.95 18.12 1.57
C ARG A 143 -1.94 18.21 2.75
N ALA A 144 -3.19 17.80 2.56
CA ALA A 144 -4.19 17.84 3.63
C ALA A 144 -3.79 16.99 4.86
N TYR A 145 -3.01 15.93 4.66
CA TYR A 145 -2.47 15.13 5.77
C TYR A 145 -1.40 15.87 6.55
N TRP A 146 -0.55 16.65 5.88
CA TRP A 146 0.46 17.47 6.53
C TRP A 146 -0.19 18.55 7.39
N ASP A 147 -1.16 19.29 6.83
CA ASP A 147 -1.83 20.38 7.56
C ASP A 147 -2.68 19.88 8.73
N ALA A 148 -3.05 18.59 8.72
CA ALA A 148 -3.75 17.95 9.82
C ALA A 148 -2.84 17.53 10.98
N LEU A 149 -1.51 17.56 10.82
CA LEU A 149 -0.58 17.29 11.91
C LEU A 149 -0.47 18.49 12.86
N PRO A 150 -0.33 18.27 14.18
CA PRO A 150 0.06 19.31 15.14
C PRO A 150 1.37 19.98 14.72
N ALA A 151 1.59 21.22 15.17
CA ALA A 151 2.78 21.98 14.82
C ALA A 151 4.06 21.31 15.34
N SER A 152 4.02 20.70 16.54
CA SER A 152 5.14 19.89 17.04
C SER A 152 5.49 18.72 16.12
N TYR A 153 4.49 18.02 15.57
CA TYR A 153 4.72 16.87 14.70
C TYR A 153 5.27 17.30 13.33
N GLN A 154 4.80 18.44 12.80
CA GLN A 154 5.37 19.05 11.61
C GLN A 154 6.85 19.40 11.82
N SER A 155 7.17 20.01 12.96
CA SER A 155 8.55 20.35 13.35
C SER A 155 9.44 19.10 13.45
N ASP A 156 8.94 18.01 14.01
CA ASP A 156 9.68 16.75 14.11
C ASP A 156 10.03 16.18 12.71
N ILE A 157 9.11 16.26 11.74
CA ILE A 157 9.38 15.84 10.36
C ILE A 157 10.41 16.76 9.69
N ASP A 158 10.29 18.07 9.86
CA ASP A 158 11.25 19.03 9.30
C ASP A 158 12.66 18.84 9.90
N GLN A 159 12.74 18.54 11.20
CA GLN A 159 14.00 18.16 11.85
C GLN A 159 14.56 16.87 11.25
N LEU A 160 13.75 15.81 11.12
CA LEU A 160 14.20 14.55 10.50
C LEU A 160 14.72 14.77 9.08
N ARG A 161 14.00 15.55 8.27
CA ARG A 161 14.45 15.93 6.92
C ARG A 161 15.80 16.62 6.96
N SER A 162 15.95 17.66 7.80
CA SER A 162 17.19 18.40 7.96
C SER A 162 18.35 17.47 8.34
N GLU A 163 18.15 16.59 9.32
CA GLU A 163 19.15 15.61 9.75
C GLU A 163 19.55 14.65 8.62
N LEU A 164 18.58 14.11 7.87
CA LEU A 164 18.84 13.21 6.76
C LEU A 164 19.63 13.91 5.65
N THR A 165 19.21 15.12 5.24
CA THR A 165 19.91 15.89 4.21
C THR A 165 21.32 16.35 4.65
N GLY A 166 21.54 16.53 5.94
CA GLY A 166 22.87 16.84 6.49
C GLY A 166 23.80 15.62 6.56
N LYS A 167 23.24 14.41 6.78
CA LYS A 167 24.00 13.16 6.88
C LYS A 167 24.34 12.56 5.51
N ILE A 168 23.41 12.62 4.56
CA ILE A 168 23.56 11.98 3.25
C ILE A 168 24.21 12.96 2.27
N PRO A 169 25.38 12.64 1.68
CA PRO A 169 26.01 13.51 0.70
C PRO A 169 25.09 13.78 -0.50
N ALA A 170 25.09 15.01 -1.01
CA ALA A 170 24.26 15.41 -2.14
C ALA A 170 24.44 14.51 -3.36
N SER A 171 25.69 14.11 -3.67
CA SER A 171 25.98 13.19 -4.77
C SER A 171 25.33 11.83 -4.60
N THR A 172 25.29 11.30 -3.38
CA THR A 172 24.66 10.01 -3.09
C THR A 172 23.15 10.14 -3.21
N TRP A 173 22.57 11.18 -2.60
CA TRP A 173 21.14 11.47 -2.69
C TRP A 173 20.68 11.60 -4.15
N ASP A 174 21.33 12.47 -4.92
CA ASP A 174 20.96 12.75 -6.30
C ASP A 174 21.18 11.53 -7.21
N ALA A 175 22.18 10.69 -6.93
CA ALA A 175 22.34 9.41 -7.62
C ALA A 175 21.16 8.45 -7.36
N ARG A 176 20.61 8.42 -6.14
CA ARG A 176 19.41 7.63 -5.81
C ARG A 176 18.15 8.19 -6.46
N ILE A 177 17.99 9.50 -6.48
CA ILE A 177 16.91 10.18 -7.21
C ILE A 177 17.01 9.89 -8.71
N GLY A 178 18.22 9.88 -9.28
CA GLY A 178 18.46 9.49 -10.66
C GLY A 178 18.10 8.03 -10.94
N LEU A 179 18.40 7.11 -10.02
CA LEU A 179 17.99 5.70 -10.13
C LEU A 179 16.47 5.55 -10.06
N LEU A 180 15.80 6.30 -9.18
CA LEU A 180 14.35 6.32 -9.09
C LEU A 180 13.72 6.89 -10.37
N ASN A 181 14.28 7.96 -10.94
CA ASN A 181 13.83 8.50 -12.22
C ASN A 181 13.97 7.46 -13.34
N LYS A 182 15.11 6.76 -13.39
CA LYS A 182 15.32 5.65 -14.34
C LYS A 182 14.26 4.56 -14.19
N LEU A 183 13.87 4.19 -12.96
CA LEU A 183 12.78 3.24 -12.73
C LEU A 183 11.46 3.74 -13.37
N PHE A 184 11.06 4.98 -13.11
CA PHE A 184 9.83 5.52 -13.67
C PHE A 184 9.89 5.65 -15.20
N LEU A 185 11.02 6.09 -15.76
CA LEU A 185 11.24 6.10 -17.21
C LEU A 185 11.14 4.69 -17.82
N THR A 186 11.67 3.67 -17.15
CA THR A 186 11.50 2.27 -17.58
C THR A 186 10.03 1.86 -17.57
N LEU A 187 9.29 2.18 -16.50
CA LEU A 187 7.86 1.87 -16.40
C LEU A 187 7.07 2.58 -17.51
N GLN A 188 7.40 3.84 -17.81
CA GLN A 188 6.78 4.63 -18.85
C GLN A 188 7.07 4.05 -20.25
N GLN A 189 8.34 3.85 -20.58
CA GLN A 189 8.75 3.42 -21.93
C GLN A 189 8.45 1.95 -22.21
N LYS A 190 8.37 1.12 -21.17
CA LYS A 190 8.11 -0.33 -21.29
C LYS A 190 6.71 -0.71 -20.82
N GLU A 191 5.80 0.24 -20.67
CA GLU A 191 4.42 0.02 -20.26
C GLU A 191 3.74 -1.08 -21.10
N GLY A 192 3.91 -1.06 -22.42
CA GLY A 192 3.34 -2.07 -23.31
C GLY A 192 3.82 -3.49 -23.00
N LEU A 193 5.13 -3.66 -22.78
CA LEU A 193 5.73 -4.95 -22.40
C LEU A 193 5.36 -5.36 -20.97
N LEU A 194 5.26 -4.39 -20.05
CA LEU A 194 4.81 -4.63 -18.69
C LEU A 194 3.36 -5.16 -18.67
N MET A 195 2.46 -4.54 -19.42
CA MET A 195 1.06 -4.95 -19.54
C MET A 195 0.89 -6.31 -20.27
N GLY A 196 1.84 -6.63 -21.14
CA GLY A 196 1.94 -7.94 -21.81
C GLY A 196 2.61 -9.03 -20.98
N SER A 197 3.21 -8.70 -19.82
CA SER A 197 4.01 -9.64 -19.04
C SER A 197 3.21 -10.83 -18.52
N SER A 198 3.92 -11.96 -18.36
CA SER A 198 3.37 -13.17 -17.78
C SER A 198 2.82 -12.96 -16.36
N MET A 199 3.35 -11.98 -15.62
CA MET A 199 2.86 -11.62 -14.27
C MET A 199 1.43 -11.08 -14.32
N LEU A 200 1.09 -10.33 -15.36
CA LEU A 200 -0.25 -9.77 -15.52
C LEU A 200 -1.16 -10.66 -16.37
N ALA A 201 -0.65 -11.75 -16.96
CA ALA A 201 -1.42 -12.63 -17.84
C ALA A 201 -2.70 -13.19 -17.21
N SER A 202 -2.72 -13.38 -15.89
CA SER A 202 -3.88 -13.88 -15.13
C SER A 202 -4.99 -12.84 -14.93
N PHE A 203 -4.73 -11.55 -15.17
CA PHE A 203 -5.73 -10.51 -15.01
C PHE A 203 -6.63 -10.39 -16.26
N PRO A 204 -7.96 -10.28 -16.10
CA PRO A 204 -8.86 -9.97 -17.20
C PRO A 204 -8.49 -8.65 -17.90
N GLY A 205 -8.82 -8.53 -19.19
CA GLY A 205 -8.57 -7.32 -19.99
C GLY A 205 -9.03 -6.02 -19.32
N PRO A 206 -10.30 -5.91 -18.86
CA PRO A 206 -10.77 -4.71 -18.17
C PRO A 206 -9.98 -4.35 -16.91
N THR A 207 -9.46 -5.36 -16.21
CA THR A 207 -8.63 -5.16 -15.03
C THR A 207 -7.25 -4.62 -15.40
N LYS A 208 -6.64 -5.13 -16.49
CA LYS A 208 -5.38 -4.59 -17.02
C LYS A 208 -5.55 -3.14 -17.48
N ASP A 209 -6.66 -2.82 -18.14
CA ASP A 209 -6.95 -1.46 -18.58
C ASP A 209 -7.13 -0.51 -17.39
N SER A 210 -7.76 -0.98 -16.31
CA SER A 210 -7.87 -0.22 -15.06
C SER A 210 -6.51 0.00 -14.41
N ILE A 211 -5.65 -1.03 -14.38
CA ILE A 211 -4.27 -0.93 -13.87
C ILE A 211 -3.49 0.10 -14.67
N ARG A 212 -3.59 0.04 -16.01
CA ARG A 212 -2.97 0.99 -16.92
C ARG A 212 -3.44 2.42 -16.64
N ALA A 213 -4.76 2.63 -16.64
CA ALA A 213 -5.35 3.95 -16.42
C ALA A 213 -4.99 4.55 -15.05
N GLY A 214 -4.80 3.71 -14.02
CA GLY A 214 -4.37 4.13 -12.69
C GLY A 214 -2.88 4.46 -12.60
N LEU A 215 -2.02 3.62 -13.21
CA LEU A 215 -0.57 3.73 -13.04
C LEU A 215 0.10 4.71 -14.01
N SER A 216 -0.30 4.73 -15.29
CA SER A 216 0.43 5.51 -16.31
C SER A 216 0.47 7.01 -15.99
N PRO A 217 -0.64 7.67 -15.61
CA PRO A 217 -0.60 9.08 -15.22
C PRO A 217 0.29 9.36 -14.00
N LEU A 218 0.39 8.40 -13.08
CA LEU A 218 1.26 8.52 -11.91
C LEU A 218 2.72 8.39 -12.31
N VAL A 219 3.05 7.43 -13.17
CA VAL A 219 4.40 7.26 -13.70
C VAL A 219 4.83 8.52 -14.45
N ASP A 220 4.00 9.05 -15.35
CA ASP A 220 4.26 10.27 -16.12
C ASP A 220 4.53 11.46 -15.20
N GLN A 221 3.69 11.65 -14.18
CA GLN A 221 3.86 12.75 -13.24
C GLN A 221 5.12 12.59 -12.39
N MET A 222 5.44 11.37 -11.96
CA MET A 222 6.66 11.10 -11.20
C MET A 222 7.92 11.39 -12.01
N VAL A 223 7.97 11.01 -13.30
CA VAL A 223 9.06 11.40 -14.20
C VAL A 223 9.19 12.92 -14.24
N ALA A 224 8.08 13.62 -14.46
CA ALA A 224 8.08 15.08 -14.56
C ALA A 224 8.56 15.76 -13.28
N ILE A 225 8.16 15.27 -12.10
CA ILE A 225 8.61 15.77 -10.79
C ILE A 225 10.11 15.58 -10.61
N LEU A 226 10.61 14.39 -10.94
CA LEU A 226 12.03 14.03 -10.77
C LEU A 226 12.93 14.80 -11.75
N GLU A 227 12.52 14.96 -13.01
CA GLU A 227 13.26 15.73 -14.02
C GLU A 227 13.33 17.22 -13.70
N ARG A 228 12.31 17.78 -13.05
CA ARG A 228 12.35 19.16 -12.52
C ARG A 228 13.27 19.33 -11.32
N GLY A 229 13.82 18.24 -10.76
CA GLY A 229 14.68 18.29 -9.59
C GLY A 229 13.95 18.66 -8.30
N GLN A 230 12.62 18.56 -8.27
CA GLN A 230 11.80 18.91 -7.08
C GLN A 230 12.17 18.04 -5.87
N LEU A 231 12.68 16.82 -6.08
CA LEU A 231 13.17 15.90 -5.04
C LEU A 231 14.70 15.80 -4.97
N SER A 232 15.43 16.68 -5.64
CA SER A 232 16.90 16.74 -5.53
C SER A 232 17.33 17.08 -4.11
N HIS A 233 18.58 16.76 -3.77
CA HIS A 233 19.15 17.08 -2.46
C HIS A 233 19.02 18.58 -2.16
N ALA A 234 19.40 19.42 -3.13
CA ALA A 234 19.32 20.87 -3.01
C ALA A 234 17.90 21.34 -2.71
N SER A 235 16.89 20.82 -3.42
CA SER A 235 15.48 21.16 -3.21
C SER A 235 15.02 20.75 -1.81
N VAL A 236 15.25 19.49 -1.43
CA VAL A 236 14.79 18.94 -0.15
C VAL A 236 15.52 19.57 1.05
N ALA A 237 16.81 19.87 0.91
CA ALA A 237 17.61 20.46 1.99
C ALA A 237 17.26 21.94 2.24
N SER A 238 16.84 22.68 1.21
CA SER A 238 16.59 24.12 1.29
C SER A 238 15.13 24.53 1.41
N THR A 239 14.19 23.58 1.25
CA THR A 239 12.75 23.86 1.23
C THR A 239 12.05 23.21 2.42
N GLU A 240 11.24 23.98 3.14
CA GLU A 240 10.34 23.47 4.18
C GLU A 240 9.39 22.40 3.62
N MET A 241 9.05 21.37 4.42
CA MET A 241 8.24 20.25 3.94
C MET A 241 6.86 20.71 3.48
N ALA A 242 6.27 21.65 4.21
CA ALA A 242 5.01 22.29 3.84
C ALA A 242 5.05 22.92 2.43
N SER A 243 6.15 23.61 2.10
CA SER A 243 6.35 24.26 0.80
C SER A 243 6.61 23.26 -0.33
N LEU A 244 7.37 22.19 -0.03
CA LEU A 244 7.58 21.10 -0.98
C LEU A 244 6.25 20.40 -1.30
N LEU A 245 5.43 20.09 -0.30
CA LEU A 245 4.11 19.48 -0.46
C LEU A 245 3.13 20.42 -1.16
N ALA A 246 3.19 21.73 -0.90
CA ALA A 246 2.40 22.73 -1.62
C ALA A 246 2.67 22.72 -3.13
N THR A 247 3.90 22.37 -3.53
CA THR A 247 4.30 22.29 -4.94
C THR A 247 3.92 20.93 -5.54
N VAL A 248 4.23 19.83 -4.85
CA VAL A 248 4.08 18.47 -5.41
C VAL A 248 2.66 17.92 -5.28
N SER A 249 1.91 18.28 -4.22
CA SER A 249 0.57 17.71 -3.98
C SER A 249 -0.45 18.01 -5.07
N PRO A 250 -0.55 19.24 -5.62
CA PRO A 250 -1.49 19.52 -6.71
C PRO A 250 -1.16 18.72 -7.97
N GLU A 251 0.13 18.55 -8.26
CA GLU A 251 0.61 17.78 -9.40
C GLU A 251 0.24 16.29 -9.30
N LEU A 252 0.29 15.72 -8.10
CA LEU A 252 -0.05 14.31 -7.85
C LEU A 252 -1.56 14.04 -7.67
N SER A 253 -2.38 15.07 -7.51
CA SER A 253 -3.81 14.95 -7.18
C SER A 253 -4.58 14.06 -8.16
N GLY A 254 -4.56 14.39 -9.46
CA GLY A 254 -5.19 13.63 -10.52
C GLY A 254 -4.67 12.19 -10.63
N PRO A 255 -3.34 11.98 -10.73
CA PRO A 255 -2.77 10.63 -10.74
C PRO A 255 -3.11 9.77 -9.53
N LEU A 256 -3.05 10.31 -8.31
CA LEU A 256 -3.40 9.57 -7.10
C LEU A 256 -4.89 9.27 -7.03
N ARG A 257 -5.75 10.14 -7.55
CA ARG A 257 -7.17 9.86 -7.72
C ARG A 257 -7.41 8.70 -8.68
N ASN A 258 -6.71 8.65 -9.82
CA ASN A 258 -6.81 7.53 -10.76
C ASN A 258 -6.36 6.22 -10.12
N LEU A 259 -5.32 6.27 -9.28
CA LEU A 259 -4.89 5.12 -8.48
C LEU A 259 -5.96 4.68 -7.48
N ALA A 260 -6.68 5.61 -6.86
CA ALA A 260 -7.79 5.31 -5.96
C ALA A 260 -8.98 4.66 -6.70
N GLU A 261 -9.34 5.15 -7.88
CA GLU A 261 -10.37 4.54 -8.74
C GLU A 261 -9.95 3.13 -9.20
N MET A 262 -8.67 2.95 -9.57
CA MET A 262 -8.12 1.62 -9.88
C MET A 262 -8.24 0.68 -8.68
N SER A 263 -7.90 1.15 -7.48
CA SER A 263 -8.03 0.35 -6.25
C SER A 263 -9.49 -0.08 -6.03
N LYS A 264 -10.44 0.83 -6.22
CA LYS A 264 -11.87 0.54 -6.16
C LYS A 264 -12.29 -0.52 -7.18
N ALA A 265 -11.85 -0.40 -8.43
CA ALA A 265 -12.13 -1.37 -9.49
C ALA A 265 -11.60 -2.78 -9.16
N LEU A 266 -10.55 -2.87 -8.34
CA LEU A 266 -9.97 -4.12 -7.83
C LEU A 266 -10.63 -4.63 -6.54
N GLY A 267 -11.73 -4.01 -6.10
CA GLY A 267 -12.44 -4.37 -4.87
C GLY A 267 -11.83 -3.78 -3.59
N GLY A 268 -10.98 -2.76 -3.73
CA GLY A 268 -10.44 -2.00 -2.61
C GLY A 268 -11.53 -1.26 -1.84
N PRO A 269 -11.43 -1.18 -0.51
CA PRO A 269 -12.41 -0.47 0.32
C PRO A 269 -12.36 1.04 0.04
N VAL A 270 -13.48 1.60 -0.39
CA VAL A 270 -13.67 3.06 -0.53
C VAL A 270 -14.15 3.60 0.81
N PRO A 271 -13.40 4.52 1.46
CA PRO A 271 -13.90 5.18 2.66
C PRO A 271 -15.19 5.93 2.30
N ASN A 272 -16.27 5.64 3.02
CA ASN A 272 -17.52 6.37 2.88
C ASN A 272 -17.85 7.00 4.22
N ILE A 273 -17.85 8.34 4.27
CA ILE A 273 -18.14 9.07 5.49
C ILE A 273 -19.56 8.84 6.01
N ASP A 274 -20.52 8.59 5.10
CA ASP A 274 -21.91 8.32 5.48
C ASP A 274 -22.06 6.97 6.20
N GLN A 275 -21.04 6.10 6.09
CA GLN A 275 -20.96 4.82 6.80
C GLN A 275 -20.09 4.90 8.06
N MET A 276 -19.47 6.06 8.33
CA MET A 276 -18.69 6.30 9.53
C MET A 276 -19.57 6.89 10.63
N GLN A 277 -19.48 6.32 11.82
CA GLN A 277 -20.04 6.89 13.03
C GLN A 277 -18.94 7.72 13.69
N ILE A 278 -19.11 9.04 13.72
CA ILE A 278 -18.17 9.97 14.33
C ILE A 278 -18.85 10.59 15.54
N GLU A 279 -18.34 10.29 16.73
CA GLU A 279 -18.87 10.77 18.00
C GLU A 279 -17.77 11.53 18.73
N GLN A 280 -17.92 12.86 18.83
CA GLN A 280 -17.07 13.66 19.67
C GLN A 280 -17.60 13.61 21.11
N THR A 281 -16.80 13.09 22.05
CA THR A 281 -17.21 12.89 23.43
C THR A 281 -17.06 14.16 24.26
N ASP A 282 -16.04 14.97 23.98
CA ASP A 282 -15.82 16.31 24.55
C ASP A 282 -14.96 17.16 23.59
N ASP A 283 -14.49 18.34 24.03
CA ASP A 283 -13.70 19.25 23.18
C ASP A 283 -12.32 18.70 22.77
N GLU A 284 -11.82 17.71 23.52
CA GLU A 284 -10.47 17.14 23.42
C GLU A 284 -10.48 15.66 22.99
N HIS A 285 -11.60 14.95 23.05
CA HIS A 285 -11.69 13.51 22.76
C HIS A 285 -12.89 13.15 21.88
N GLY A 286 -12.75 12.06 21.11
CA GLY A 286 -13.85 11.46 20.39
C GLY A 286 -13.49 10.12 19.75
N THR A 287 -14.47 9.54 19.07
CA THR A 287 -14.36 8.22 18.44
C THR A 287 -14.80 8.28 16.99
N VAL A 288 -14.12 7.50 16.15
CA VAL A 288 -14.47 7.28 14.75
C VAL A 288 -14.59 5.78 14.53
N THR A 289 -15.79 5.33 14.21
CA THR A 289 -16.10 3.94 13.89
C THR A 289 -16.43 3.81 12.41
N ASP A 290 -15.62 3.03 11.68
CA ASP A 290 -15.85 2.67 10.29
C ASP A 290 -16.55 1.30 10.24
N SER A 291 -17.86 1.32 9.98
CA SER A 291 -18.67 0.11 9.95
C SER A 291 -18.33 -0.82 8.77
N ALA A 292 -17.80 -0.27 7.67
CA ALA A 292 -17.37 -1.06 6.52
C ALA A 292 -16.08 -1.83 6.83
N ALA A 293 -15.21 -1.25 7.64
CA ALA A 293 -13.98 -1.88 8.12
C ALA A 293 -14.19 -2.74 9.38
N GLY A 294 -15.26 -2.50 10.15
CA GLY A 294 -15.45 -3.10 11.46
C GLY A 294 -14.42 -2.61 12.50
N GLU A 295 -13.95 -1.38 12.36
CA GLU A 295 -12.90 -0.80 13.19
C GLU A 295 -13.39 0.46 13.91
N THR A 296 -13.03 0.60 15.19
CA THR A 296 -13.23 1.81 15.97
C THR A 296 -11.87 2.37 16.38
N SER A 297 -11.70 3.68 16.22
CA SER A 297 -10.48 4.41 16.61
C SER A 297 -10.81 5.55 17.56
N GLN A 298 -9.99 5.70 18.59
CA GLN A 298 -10.03 6.82 19.52
C GLN A 298 -9.20 7.98 18.95
N TRP A 299 -9.66 9.20 19.18
CA TRP A 299 -9.04 10.43 18.73
C TRP A 299 -8.97 11.42 19.87
N SER A 300 -7.85 12.12 19.95
CA SER A 300 -7.61 13.19 20.89
C SER A 300 -7.11 14.43 20.15
N ARG A 301 -7.38 15.59 20.73
CA ARG A 301 -6.82 16.86 20.27
C ARG A 301 -5.41 16.98 20.82
N VAL A 302 -4.44 17.11 19.92
CA VAL A 302 -3.05 17.43 20.22
C VAL A 302 -2.81 18.84 19.69
N GLU A 303 -2.58 19.79 20.59
CA GLU A 303 -2.56 21.23 20.28
C GLU A 303 -3.89 21.69 19.67
N THR A 304 -3.92 22.04 18.37
CA THR A 304 -5.10 22.49 17.65
C THR A 304 -5.58 21.48 16.60
N ARG A 305 -5.12 20.22 16.68
CA ARG A 305 -5.36 19.20 15.66
C ARG A 305 -5.88 17.90 16.26
N TRP A 306 -6.87 17.30 15.61
CA TRP A 306 -7.38 15.98 15.96
C TRP A 306 -6.47 14.91 15.38
N ILE A 307 -5.93 14.05 16.25
CA ILE A 307 -5.06 12.94 15.89
C ILE A 307 -5.60 11.67 16.53
N SER A 308 -5.54 10.55 15.81
CA SER A 308 -5.92 9.27 16.41
C SER A 308 -4.90 8.88 17.47
N ASP A 309 -5.37 8.39 18.62
CA ASP A 309 -4.51 8.05 19.76
C ASP A 309 -3.39 7.06 19.39
N ALA A 310 -3.68 6.12 18.48
CA ALA A 310 -2.68 5.19 17.98
C ALA A 310 -1.48 5.86 17.28
N ILE A 311 -1.73 6.96 16.55
CA ILE A 311 -0.64 7.73 15.92
C ILE A 311 0.13 8.49 16.98
N SER A 312 -0.58 9.14 17.92
CA SER A 312 0.06 9.91 18.98
C SER A 312 0.94 9.02 19.87
N ALA A 313 0.49 7.81 20.21
CA ALA A 313 1.23 6.88 21.05
C ALA A 313 2.51 6.36 20.36
N ASP A 314 2.44 6.09 19.06
CA ASP A 314 3.55 5.51 18.29
C ASP A 314 4.37 6.56 17.53
N TRP A 315 4.09 7.86 17.68
CA TRP A 315 4.63 8.94 16.84
C TRP A 315 6.15 8.89 16.73
N SER A 316 6.86 8.96 17.86
CA SER A 316 8.33 8.97 17.88
C SER A 316 8.94 7.68 17.32
N SER A 317 8.33 6.53 17.61
CA SER A 317 8.77 5.23 17.09
C SER A 317 8.61 5.16 15.57
N ASN A 318 7.46 5.62 15.06
CA ASN A 318 7.17 5.68 13.64
C ASN A 318 8.11 6.64 12.92
N LEU A 319 8.40 7.81 13.51
CA LEU A 319 9.32 8.78 12.95
C LEU A 319 10.75 8.22 12.89
N GLN A 320 11.22 7.58 13.96
CA GLN A 320 12.54 6.95 14.00
C GLN A 320 12.65 5.80 12.98
N ALA A 321 11.62 4.95 12.90
CA ALA A 321 11.58 3.85 11.92
C ALA A 321 11.59 4.39 10.48
N THR A 322 10.82 5.45 10.21
CA THR A 322 10.78 6.12 8.91
C THR A 322 12.14 6.72 8.57
N GLY A 323 12.77 7.42 9.52
CA GLY A 323 14.13 7.96 9.36
C GLY A 323 15.15 6.88 9.04
N GLY A 324 15.14 5.77 9.78
CA GLY A 324 16.02 4.63 9.52
C GLY A 324 15.80 3.95 8.17
N GLN A 325 14.55 3.89 7.68
CA GLN A 325 14.25 3.36 6.35
C GLN A 325 14.75 4.27 5.24
N ILE A 326 14.54 5.59 5.37
CA ILE A 326 15.04 6.57 4.40
C ILE A 326 16.57 6.54 4.41
N GLU A 327 17.22 6.54 5.58
CA GLU A 327 18.67 6.42 5.69
C GLU A 327 19.19 5.11 5.11
N SER A 328 18.51 3.98 5.33
CA SER A 328 18.88 2.70 4.73
C SER A 328 18.76 2.69 3.21
N PHE A 329 17.82 3.43 2.62
CA PHE A 329 17.63 3.51 1.18
C PHE A 329 18.59 4.53 0.53
N MET A 330 18.79 5.67 1.20
CA MET A 330 19.58 6.80 0.68
C MET A 330 21.06 6.73 1.05
N GLY A 331 21.43 5.95 2.07
CA GLY A 331 22.80 5.81 2.56
C GLY A 331 23.63 4.76 1.82
N GLU A 332 24.86 4.56 2.32
CA GLU A 332 25.88 3.67 1.75
C GLU A 332 25.47 2.20 1.72
N GLY A 333 24.66 1.76 2.70
CA GLY A 333 24.16 0.38 2.79
C GLY A 333 23.28 -0.07 1.61
N PHE A 334 22.86 0.87 0.74
CA PHE A 334 22.09 0.58 -0.47
C PHE A 334 22.94 0.48 -1.74
N ASP A 335 24.25 0.77 -1.73
CA ASP A 335 25.05 0.88 -2.97
C ASP A 335 25.06 -0.41 -3.81
N GLU A 336 25.24 -1.58 -3.17
CA GLU A 336 25.21 -2.86 -3.87
C GLU A 336 23.85 -3.13 -4.51
N LYS A 337 22.76 -2.84 -3.77
CA LYS A 337 21.38 -2.97 -4.27
C LYS A 337 21.08 -1.96 -5.38
N ALA A 338 21.62 -0.75 -5.29
CA ALA A 338 21.48 0.28 -6.31
C ALA A 338 22.13 -0.15 -7.63
N MET A 339 23.32 -0.74 -7.58
CA MET A 339 24.00 -1.27 -8.76
C MET A 339 23.22 -2.45 -9.38
N GLN A 340 22.75 -3.38 -8.55
CA GLN A 340 21.91 -4.49 -9.01
C GLN A 340 20.61 -3.98 -9.65
N LEU A 341 19.92 -3.05 -9.00
CA LEU A 341 18.70 -2.44 -9.52
C LEU A 341 18.97 -1.69 -10.83
N SER A 342 20.06 -0.92 -10.93
CA SER A 342 20.43 -0.25 -12.17
C SER A 342 20.62 -1.23 -13.32
N THR A 343 21.30 -2.36 -13.07
CA THR A 343 21.55 -3.40 -14.08
C THR A 343 20.24 -4.03 -14.55
N VAL A 344 19.31 -4.29 -13.63
CA VAL A 344 17.96 -4.79 -13.95
C VAL A 344 17.21 -3.78 -14.81
N LEU A 345 17.24 -2.50 -14.44
CA LEU A 345 16.58 -1.44 -15.20
C LEU A 345 17.18 -1.29 -16.61
N ASP A 346 18.49 -1.42 -16.74
CA ASP A 346 19.16 -1.45 -18.06
C ASP A 346 18.70 -2.63 -18.90
N GLY A 347 18.58 -3.82 -18.31
CA GLY A 347 18.05 -5.01 -19.00
C GLY A 347 16.61 -4.80 -19.47
N LEU A 348 15.74 -4.28 -18.61
CA LEU A 348 14.34 -3.97 -18.96
C LEU A 348 14.25 -2.91 -20.06
N MET A 349 15.11 -1.88 -20.00
CA MET A 349 15.18 -0.83 -21.02
C MET A 349 15.69 -1.34 -22.36
N ALA A 350 16.66 -2.24 -22.35
CA ALA A 350 17.23 -2.84 -23.56
C ALA A 350 16.30 -3.87 -24.22
N ALA A 351 15.37 -4.47 -23.47
CA ALA A 351 14.43 -5.45 -24.01
C ALA A 351 13.58 -4.86 -25.14
N GLN A 352 13.64 -5.48 -26.33
CA GLN A 352 12.90 -5.05 -27.52
C GLN A 352 11.57 -5.78 -27.70
N ASP A 353 11.39 -6.92 -27.03
CA ASP A 353 10.21 -7.77 -27.13
C ASP A 353 9.82 -8.36 -25.76
N GLN A 354 8.67 -9.03 -25.73
CA GLN A 354 8.09 -9.60 -24.51
C GLN A 354 8.96 -10.69 -23.91
N GLN A 355 9.61 -11.52 -24.72
CA GLN A 355 10.42 -12.64 -24.25
C GLN A 355 11.67 -12.13 -23.52
N ALA A 356 12.36 -11.14 -24.10
CA ALA A 356 13.52 -10.50 -23.48
C ALA A 356 13.12 -9.77 -22.18
N PHE A 357 11.97 -9.09 -22.18
CA PHE A 357 11.47 -8.40 -21.00
C PHE A 357 11.12 -9.37 -19.86
N ASP A 358 10.36 -10.42 -20.16
CA ASP A 358 9.97 -11.43 -19.18
C ASP A 358 11.18 -12.20 -18.62
N ALA A 359 12.22 -12.41 -19.43
CA ALA A 359 13.47 -13.04 -18.95
C ALA A 359 14.15 -12.20 -17.86
N VAL A 360 14.18 -10.88 -18.00
CA VAL A 360 14.73 -9.96 -16.99
C VAL A 360 13.85 -9.96 -15.73
N ILE A 361 12.52 -9.85 -15.88
CA ILE A 361 11.60 -9.92 -14.73
C ILE A 361 11.73 -11.25 -13.99
N PHE A 362 11.84 -12.37 -14.70
CA PHE A 362 12.02 -13.69 -14.09
C PHE A 362 13.31 -13.78 -13.28
N GLN A 363 14.42 -13.23 -13.79
CA GLN A 363 15.67 -13.15 -13.05
C GLN A 363 15.52 -12.34 -11.76
N VAL A 364 14.81 -11.20 -11.80
CA VAL A 364 14.50 -10.40 -10.62
C VAL A 364 13.67 -11.19 -9.62
N VAL A 365 12.60 -11.85 -10.07
CA VAL A 365 11.73 -12.65 -9.20
C VAL A 365 12.50 -13.79 -8.53
N LEU A 366 13.42 -14.44 -9.23
CA LEU A 366 14.27 -15.48 -8.65
C LEU A 366 15.23 -14.91 -7.58
N GLN A 367 15.82 -13.76 -7.85
CA GLN A 367 16.73 -13.09 -6.91
C GLN A 367 15.99 -12.52 -5.69
N MET A 368 14.78 -11.98 -5.89
CA MET A 368 13.94 -11.42 -4.84
C MET A 368 13.08 -12.46 -4.12
N GLY A 369 12.98 -13.69 -4.62
CA GLY A 369 12.18 -14.77 -4.04
C GLY A 369 12.41 -14.99 -2.54
N PRO A 370 13.65 -14.95 -2.01
CA PRO A 370 13.91 -15.01 -0.57
C PRO A 370 13.40 -13.80 0.21
N MET A 371 13.46 -12.58 -0.36
CA MET A 371 12.96 -11.34 0.26
C MET A 371 11.43 -11.22 0.18
N LEU A 372 10.81 -11.56 -0.94
CA LEU A 372 9.34 -11.54 -1.10
C LEU A 372 8.65 -12.50 -0.11
N LYS A 373 9.31 -13.61 0.24
CA LYS A 373 8.90 -14.52 1.32
C LYS A 373 8.92 -13.86 2.71
N GLN A 374 9.81 -12.89 2.95
CA GLN A 374 9.87 -12.12 4.19
C GLN A 374 8.76 -11.05 4.26
N PHE A 375 8.33 -10.51 3.12
CA PHE A 375 7.25 -9.53 3.02
C PHE A 375 5.84 -10.13 2.80
N GLY A 376 5.69 -11.46 2.86
CA GLY A 376 4.39 -12.11 2.76
C GLY A 376 3.68 -11.98 1.41
N VAL A 377 4.36 -11.46 0.37
CA VAL A 377 3.90 -11.39 -1.01
C VAL A 377 4.47 -12.61 -1.73
N ALA A 378 3.66 -13.65 -1.94
CA ALA A 378 4.17 -14.80 -2.68
C ALA A 378 4.32 -14.47 -4.18
N PRO A 379 5.40 -14.91 -4.84
CA PRO A 379 5.64 -14.60 -6.25
C PRO A 379 4.64 -15.35 -7.15
N ALA A 380 3.98 -14.62 -8.05
CA ALA A 380 3.28 -15.21 -9.19
C ALA A 380 4.31 -15.85 -10.13
N MET A 381 4.37 -17.17 -10.12
CA MET A 381 5.13 -17.92 -11.12
C MET A 381 4.42 -17.77 -12.49
N PRO A 382 5.15 -17.52 -13.58
CA PRO A 382 4.62 -17.59 -14.93
C PRO A 382 3.99 -18.97 -15.15
N GLY A 383 2.74 -19.00 -15.61
CA GLY A 383 2.13 -20.24 -16.11
C GLY A 383 2.89 -20.69 -17.35
N GLY A 384 3.53 -21.85 -17.28
CA GLY A 384 4.14 -22.49 -18.44
C GLY A 384 3.06 -22.98 -19.41
N PHE A 385 3.30 -22.75 -20.69
CA PHE A 385 2.88 -23.69 -21.73
C PHE A 385 3.90 -24.81 -21.83
#